data_AF-A0A4Q5UUF7-F1
#
_entry.id   AF-A0A4Q5UUF7-F1
#
_cell.length_a   1.000
_cell.length_b   1.000
_cell.length_c   1.000
_cell.angle_alpha   90.00
_cell.angle_beta   90.00
_cell.angle_gamma   90.00
#
_symmetry.space_group_name_H-M   'P 1'
#
loop_
_entity.id
_entity.type
_entity.pdbx_description
1 polymer ?
#
loop_
_entity_poly.entity_id
_entity_poly.type
_entity_poly.pdbx_seq_one_letter_code
_entity_poly.pdbx_strand_id
1 'polypeptide(L)' 'PIYGMPILEVELAKTVIVNKRSMKPGYAGIENDLFFQPKTSMLFGDAKKVLQDLCAEVKAV' A
#
# COMPACT_ATOMS: atom_id res chain seq x y z
N PRO A 1 -8.88 2.06 18.71
CA PRO A 1 -8.26 0.72 18.87
C PRO A 1 -6.76 0.64 18.54
N ILE A 2 -6.17 1.62 17.82
CA ILE A 2 -4.74 1.61 17.44
C ILE A 2 -3.91 2.74 18.05
N TYR A 3 -4.52 3.54 18.93
CA TYR A 3 -3.86 4.68 19.56
C TYR A 3 -2.69 4.22 20.44
N GLY A 4 -1.55 4.91 20.35
CA GLY A 4 -0.34 4.61 21.11
C GLY A 4 0.60 3.57 20.48
N MET A 5 0.20 2.94 19.38
CA MET A 5 1.09 2.06 18.61
C MET A 5 2.09 2.89 17.80
N PRO A 6 3.40 2.60 17.85
CA PRO A 6 4.36 3.24 16.97
C PRO A 6 4.08 2.85 15.51
N ILE A 7 4.08 3.84 14.61
CA ILE A 7 3.83 3.65 13.18
C ILE A 7 4.97 4.23 12.34
N LEU A 8 5.04 3.82 11.08
CA LEU A 8 5.92 4.46 10.10
C LEU A 8 5.20 5.67 9.48
N GLU A 9 5.87 6.82 9.44
CA GLU A 9 5.37 8.07 8.84
C GLU A 9 5.47 8.04 7.29
N VAL A 10 4.92 7.00 6.67
CA VAL A 10 4.97 6.79 5.21
C VAL A 10 4.27 7.90 4.42
N GLU A 11 3.34 8.60 5.06
CA GLU A 11 2.66 9.74 4.46
C GLU A 11 3.59 10.93 4.23
N LEU A 12 4.77 11.02 4.83
CA LEU A 12 5.71 12.11 4.55
C LEU A 12 6.41 11.96 3.19
N ALA A 13 6.30 10.79 2.55
CA ALA A 13 6.83 10.56 1.22
C ALA A 13 6.14 11.45 0.15
N LYS A 14 6.87 11.70 -0.95
CA LYS A 14 6.33 12.43 -2.13
C LYS A 14 5.22 11.64 -2.84
N THR A 15 5.39 10.32 -2.92
CA THR A 15 4.45 9.39 -3.56
C THR A 15 4.44 8.10 -2.76
N VAL A 16 3.26 7.52 -2.57
CA VAL A 16 3.06 6.26 -1.87
C VAL A 16 2.36 5.27 -2.80
N ILE A 17 2.83 4.03 -2.86
CA ILE A 17 2.17 2.95 -3.59
C ILE A 17 1.82 1.86 -2.59
N VAL A 18 0.54 1.51 -2.49
CA VAL A 18 0.06 0.46 -1.58
C VAL A 18 -0.34 -0.76 -2.40
N ASN A 19 0.39 -1.86 -2.23
CA ASN A 19 0.05 -3.15 -2.82
C ASN A 19 -0.86 -3.96 -1.89
N LYS A 20 -2.07 -4.31 -2.36
CA LYS A 20 -2.98 -5.22 -1.64
C LYS A 20 -4.02 -5.82 -2.57
N ARG A 21 -4.77 -6.84 -2.12
CA ARG A 21 -5.77 -7.54 -2.95
C ARG A 21 -7.11 -6.81 -3.14
N SER A 22 -7.51 -5.97 -2.18
CA SER A 22 -8.82 -5.28 -2.18
C SER A 22 -8.81 -4.15 -1.14
N MET A 23 -9.88 -3.38 -0.97
CA MET A 23 -10.00 -2.35 0.09
C MET A 23 -10.30 -2.90 1.49
N LYS A 24 -10.43 -4.22 1.67
CA LYS A 24 -10.73 -4.84 2.98
C LYS A 24 -9.74 -4.40 4.08
N PRO A 25 -10.22 -4.18 5.32
CA PRO A 25 -9.39 -3.74 6.43
C PRO A 25 -8.41 -4.82 6.89
N GLY A 26 -7.41 -4.40 7.65
CA GLY A 26 -6.47 -5.29 8.32
C GLY A 26 -7.04 -5.88 9.61
N TYR A 27 -6.15 -6.38 10.46
CA TYR A 27 -6.51 -7.04 11.72
C TYR A 27 -7.40 -6.20 12.64
N ALA A 28 -7.08 -4.90 12.76
CA ALA A 28 -7.83 -3.99 13.63
C ALA A 28 -9.24 -3.62 13.09
N GLY A 29 -9.62 -4.09 11.90
CA GLY A 29 -10.96 -3.91 11.33
C GLY A 29 -11.32 -2.47 10.94
N ILE A 30 -10.35 -1.55 10.98
CA ILE A 30 -10.53 -0.14 10.64
C ILE A 30 -10.00 0.16 9.24
N GLU A 31 -10.62 1.15 8.60
CA GLU A 31 -10.16 1.72 7.35
C GLU A 31 -8.90 2.59 7.58
N ASN A 32 -8.08 2.76 6.53
CA ASN A 32 -6.84 3.52 6.62
C ASN A 32 -6.92 4.76 5.70
N ASP A 33 -6.90 5.94 6.30
CA ASP A 33 -7.00 7.23 5.63
C ASP A 33 -5.89 7.45 4.59
N LEU A 34 -4.72 6.81 4.76
CA LEU A 34 -3.61 6.87 3.80
C LEU A 34 -4.05 6.46 2.39
N PHE A 35 -4.99 5.52 2.26
CA PHE A 35 -5.45 4.98 0.97
C PHE A 35 -6.21 6.01 0.13
N PHE A 36 -6.69 7.08 0.74
CA PHE A 36 -7.47 8.13 0.08
C PHE A 36 -6.68 9.43 -0.15
N GLN A 37 -5.43 9.48 0.32
CA GLN A 37 -4.59 10.65 0.08
C GLN A 37 -4.29 10.79 -1.42
N PRO A 38 -4.30 12.02 -2.00
CA PRO A 38 -4.08 12.23 -3.43
C PRO A 38 -2.74 11.72 -3.97
N LYS A 39 -1.74 11.60 -3.11
CA LYS A 39 -0.38 11.11 -3.43
C LYS A 39 -0.19 9.61 -3.21
N THR A 40 -1.26 8.91 -2.82
CA THR A 40 -1.27 7.47 -2.61
C THR A 40 -1.98 6.78 -3.75
N SER A 41 -1.29 5.86 -4.41
CA SER A 41 -1.85 5.02 -5.45
C SER A 41 -2.05 3.60 -4.95
N MET A 42 -3.21 3.02 -5.24
CA MET A 42 -3.52 1.64 -4.90
C MET A 42 -3.12 0.70 -6.05
N LEU A 43 -2.23 -0.24 -5.79
CA LEU A 43 -1.80 -1.26 -6.74
C LEU A 43 -2.44 -2.60 -6.36
N PHE A 44 -3.57 -2.92 -6.98
CA PHE A 44 -4.34 -4.10 -6.62
C PHE A 44 -3.77 -5.39 -7.19
N GLY A 45 -3.60 -6.41 -6.35
CA GLY A 45 -3.22 -7.75 -6.79
C GLY A 45 -2.71 -8.63 -5.65
N ASP A 46 -2.39 -9.88 -5.99
CA ASP A 46 -1.60 -10.74 -5.12
C ASP A 46 -0.17 -10.19 -5.02
N ALA A 47 0.38 -10.15 -3.79
CA ALA A 47 1.67 -9.52 -3.53
C ALA A 47 2.80 -10.16 -4.34
N LYS A 48 2.85 -11.50 -4.42
CA LYS A 48 3.91 -12.21 -5.14
C LYS A 48 3.81 -11.94 -6.63
N LYS A 49 2.61 -12.11 -7.19
CA LYS A 49 2.39 -11.89 -8.63
C LYS A 49 2.77 -10.48 -9.05
N VAL A 50 2.26 -9.46 -8.35
CA VAL A 50 2.52 -8.07 -8.71
C VAL A 50 4.00 -7.72 -8.60
N LEU A 51 4.69 -8.21 -7.58
CA LEU A 51 6.13 -7.95 -7.46
C LEU A 51 6.93 -8.66 -8.56
N GLN A 52 6.53 -9.86 -8.98
CA GLN A 52 7.16 -10.56 -10.10
C GLN A 52 6.96 -9.80 -11.42
N ASP A 53 5.74 -9.36 -11.70
CA ASP A 53 5.39 -8.58 -12.89
C ASP A 53 6.18 -7.26 -12.89
N LEU A 54 6.21 -6.53 -11.75
CA LEU A 54 6.99 -5.30 -11.62
C LEU A 54 8.49 -5.53 -11.87
N CYS A 55 9.07 -6.60 -11.31
CA CYS A 55 10.47 -6.92 -11.54
C CYS A 55 10.77 -7.26 -13.00
N ALA A 56 9.81 -7.85 -13.72
CA ALA A 56 9.97 -8.17 -15.14
C ALA A 56 9.92 -6.90 -15.99
N GLU A 57 8.93 -6.03 -15.76
CA GLU A 57 8.77 -4.76 -16.49
C GLU A 57 10.00 -3.85 -16.31
N VAL A 58 10.53 -3.73 -15.08
CA VAL A 58 11.73 -2.92 -14.83
C VAL A 58 12.97 -3.44 -15.56
N LYS A 59 13.07 -4.75 -15.81
CA LYS A 59 14.19 -5.35 -16.55
C LYS A 59 14.06 -5.22 -18.07
N ALA A 60 12.85 -4.97 -18.58
CA ALA A 60 12.59 -4.77 -19.99
C ALA A 60 12.91 -3.35 -20.48
N VAL A 61 13.20 -2.44 -19.53
CA VAL A 61 13.61 -1.05 -19.76
C VAL A 61 15.14 -0.95 -19.82
#